data_AF-A0A944ZVG0-F1
#
_entry.id   AF-A0A944ZVG0-F1
#
_cell.length_a   1.000
_cell.length_b   1.000
_cell.length_c   1.000
_cell.angle_alpha   90.00
_cell.angle_beta   90.00
_cell.angle_gamma   90.00
#
_symmetry.space_group_name_H-M   'P 1'
#
loop_
_entity.id
_entity.type
_entity.pdbx_description
1 polymer ?
#
loop_
_entity_poly.entity_id
_entity_poly.type
_entity_poly.pdbx_seq_one_letter_code
_entity_poly.pdbx_strand_id
1 'polypeptide(L)'
;MAETLGSLVDKLSIKNLRIWHLDEALGDEEISASKREELKAKRDLADSQRQDLTNEVNGFLGAALKGEVRIRDEKIKMYTNTNVSCSDGIKELGEAVSELAFRNIKLWHLEDEVRRTDLPDSTIVQTKRKIDTTNQERNDLMDRVDKILLDCSKL
;
A
#
# COMPACT_ATOMS: atom_id res chain seq x y z
N MET A 1 -10.15 12.33 4.17
CA MET A 1 -9.82 11.15 4.98
C MET A 1 -8.47 11.43 5.61
N ALA A 2 -8.28 11.18 6.91
CA ALA A 2 -6.94 11.35 7.48
C ALA A 2 -6.04 10.23 6.93
N GLU A 3 -4.83 10.56 6.49
CA GLU A 3 -3.86 9.54 6.04
C GLU A 3 -3.40 8.71 7.25
N THR A 4 -3.47 7.38 7.12
CA THR A 4 -2.95 6.41 8.09
C THR A 4 -1.71 5.70 7.52
N LEU A 5 -0.91 5.04 8.36
CA LEU A 5 0.28 4.35 7.85
C LEU A 5 -0.10 3.23 6.85
N GLY A 6 -1.16 2.48 7.14
CA GLY A 6 -1.72 1.48 6.23
C GLY A 6 -2.12 2.08 4.88
N SER A 7 -2.83 3.20 4.87
CA SER A 7 -3.20 3.95 3.65
C SER A 7 -1.96 4.44 2.86
N LEU A 8 -0.94 4.94 3.55
CA LEU A 8 0.28 5.43 2.91
C LEU A 8 1.08 4.29 2.26
N VAL A 9 1.23 3.16 2.97
CA VAL A 9 1.89 1.96 2.45
C VAL A 9 1.15 1.40 1.24
N ASP A 10 -0.19 1.33 1.33
CA ASP A 10 -1.06 0.91 0.23
C ASP A 10 -0.80 1.73 -1.04
N LYS A 11 -0.91 3.06 -0.92
CA LYS A 11 -0.68 3.99 -2.04
C LYS A 11 0.74 3.90 -2.59
N LEU A 12 1.73 3.78 -1.71
CA LEU A 12 3.13 3.67 -2.11
C LEU A 12 3.37 2.41 -2.94
N SER A 13 2.80 1.28 -2.54
CA SER A 13 2.90 0.02 -3.30
C SER A 13 2.27 0.12 -4.69
N ILE A 14 1.14 0.84 -4.84
CA ILE A 14 0.51 1.10 -6.13
C ILE A 14 1.38 2.01 -7.00
N LYS A 15 2.04 3.03 -6.44
CA LYS A 15 2.97 3.88 -7.20
C LYS A 15 4.17 3.10 -7.72
N ASN A 16 4.76 2.24 -6.89
CA ASN A 16 5.86 1.38 -7.31
C ASN A 16 5.46 0.48 -8.48
N LEU A 17 4.27 -0.14 -8.41
CA LEU A 17 3.78 -0.99 -9.49
C LEU A 17 3.56 -0.20 -10.80
N ARG A 18 3.01 1.01 -10.70
CA ARG A 18 2.83 1.88 -11.88
C ARG A 18 4.15 2.28 -12.52
N ILE A 19 5.15 2.63 -11.72
CA ILE A 19 6.48 2.98 -12.21
C ILE A 19 7.10 1.77 -12.92
N TRP A 20 7.00 0.58 -12.32
CA TRP A 20 7.50 -0.65 -12.96
C TRP A 20 6.89 -0.88 -14.34
N HIS A 21 5.57 -0.81 -14.49
CA HIS A 21 4.93 -0.98 -15.81
C HIS A 21 5.27 0.13 -16.80
N LEU A 22 5.46 1.37 -16.34
CA LEU A 22 5.89 2.47 -17.20
C LEU A 22 7.32 2.28 -17.67
N ASP A 23 8.21 1.79 -16.80
CA ASP A 23 9.58 1.47 -17.14
C ASP A 23 9.64 0.29 -18.14
N GLU A 24 8.83 -0.75 -17.96
CA GLU A 24 8.67 -1.86 -18.95
C GLU A 24 8.20 -1.33 -20.31
N ALA A 25 7.16 -0.49 -20.33
CA ALA A 25 6.65 0.08 -21.58
C ALA A 25 7.65 1.03 -22.27
N LEU A 26 8.52 1.70 -21.51
CA LEU A 26 9.59 2.53 -22.04
C LEU A 26 10.76 1.71 -22.60
N GLY A 27 10.92 0.46 -22.14
CA GLY A 27 11.90 -0.50 -22.64
C GLY A 27 11.59 -1.06 -24.03
N ASP A 28 10.36 -0.90 -24.51
CA ASP A 28 9.97 -1.27 -25.87
C ASP A 28 10.65 -0.34 -26.90
N GLU A 29 11.40 -0.94 -27.84
CA GLU A 29 12.12 -0.20 -28.89
C GLU A 29 11.20 0.25 -30.04
N GLU A 30 10.01 -0.34 -30.18
CA GLU A 30 9.09 -0.06 -31.29
C GLU A 30 8.17 1.15 -31.05
N ILE A 31 8.17 1.74 -29.84
CA ILE A 31 7.31 2.89 -29.54
C ILE A 31 7.78 4.19 -30.23
N SER A 32 6.81 4.98 -30.71
CA SER A 32 7.12 6.27 -31.34
C SER A 32 7.73 7.26 -30.36
N ALA A 33 8.55 8.19 -30.86
CA ALA A 33 9.20 9.21 -30.04
C ALA A 33 8.20 10.04 -29.21
N SER A 34 7.07 10.44 -29.82
CA SER A 34 6.00 11.17 -29.14
C SER A 34 5.36 10.34 -28.02
N LYS A 35 5.14 9.03 -28.24
CA LYS A 35 4.59 8.16 -27.20
C LYS A 35 5.58 7.93 -26.06
N ARG A 36 6.86 7.78 -26.39
CA ARG A 36 7.95 7.65 -25.42
C ARG A 36 8.04 8.88 -24.51
N GLU A 37 7.91 10.08 -25.06
CA GLU A 37 7.88 11.32 -24.29
C GLU A 37 6.66 11.39 -23.35
N GLU A 38 5.47 11.01 -23.83
CA GLU A 38 4.26 10.93 -23.01
C GLU A 38 4.41 9.93 -21.84
N LEU A 39 4.93 8.73 -22.10
CA LEU A 39 5.17 7.71 -21.08
C LEU A 39 6.20 8.17 -20.05
N LYS A 40 7.27 8.81 -20.49
CA LYS A 40 8.30 9.38 -19.62
C LYS A 40 7.71 10.46 -18.70
N ALA A 41 6.90 11.37 -19.22
CA ALA A 41 6.24 12.39 -18.41
C ALA A 41 5.33 11.78 -17.34
N LYS A 42 4.60 10.71 -17.67
CA LYS A 42 3.77 9.97 -16.69
C LYS A 42 4.61 9.27 -15.62
N ARG A 43 5.76 8.69 -16.02
CA ARG A 43 6.70 8.02 -15.13
C ARG A 43 7.32 9.00 -14.14
N ASP A 44 7.76 10.16 -14.63
CA ASP A 44 8.33 11.22 -13.80
C ASP A 44 7.31 11.78 -12.80
N LEU A 45 6.06 11.96 -13.22
CA LEU A 45 4.97 12.34 -12.32
C LEU A 45 4.70 11.26 -11.24
N ALA A 46 4.68 9.99 -11.63
CA ALA A 46 4.46 8.89 -10.70
C ALA A 46 5.59 8.77 -9.66
N ASP A 47 6.84 9.00 -10.09
CA ASP A 47 8.01 8.97 -9.20
C ASP A 47 8.03 10.16 -8.24
N SER A 48 7.65 11.35 -8.70
CA SER A 48 7.44 12.52 -7.82
C SER A 48 6.40 12.21 -6.73
N GLN A 49 5.25 11.65 -7.12
CA GLN A 49 4.21 11.24 -6.17
C GLN A 49 4.67 10.12 -5.21
N ARG A 50 5.52 9.19 -5.67
CA ARG A 50 6.13 8.16 -4.83
C ARG A 50 7.06 8.79 -3.78
N GLN A 51 7.84 9.80 -4.17
CA GLN A 51 8.72 10.52 -3.26
C GLN A 51 7.93 11.30 -2.21
N ASP A 52 6.84 11.97 -2.61
CA ASP A 52 5.94 12.66 -1.69
C ASP A 52 5.34 11.71 -0.65
N LEU A 53 4.80 10.56 -1.08
CA LEU A 53 4.29 9.54 -0.17
C LEU A 53 5.36 8.98 0.76
N THR A 54 6.60 8.81 0.26
CA THR A 54 7.73 8.38 1.09
C THR A 54 8.05 9.42 2.16
N ASN A 55 8.00 10.71 1.82
CA ASN A 55 8.20 11.80 2.76
C ASN A 55 7.07 11.85 3.80
N GLU A 56 5.82 11.60 3.40
CA GLU A 56 4.67 11.50 4.31
C GLU A 56 4.83 10.33 5.29
N VAL A 57 5.24 9.15 4.84
CA VAL A 57 5.56 8.00 5.71
C VAL A 57 6.66 8.35 6.70
N ASN A 58 7.75 8.96 6.24
CA ASN A 58 8.85 9.36 7.11
C ASN A 58 8.40 10.40 8.15
N GLY A 59 7.60 11.39 7.74
CA GLY A 59 7.04 12.40 8.64
C GLY A 59 6.10 11.77 9.67
N PHE A 60 5.24 10.85 9.24
CA PHE A 60 4.35 10.10 10.12
C PHE A 60 5.14 9.33 11.18
N LEU A 61 6.12 8.51 10.75
CA LEU A 61 6.94 7.71 11.66
C LEU A 61 7.76 8.58 12.60
N GLY A 62 8.33 9.68 12.09
CA GLY A 62 9.07 10.64 12.89
C GLY A 62 8.22 11.29 13.99
N ALA A 63 6.96 11.62 13.68
CA ALA A 63 6.02 12.16 14.66
C ALA A 63 5.50 11.08 15.63
N ALA A 64 5.29 9.85 15.16
CA ALA A 64 4.87 8.72 15.99
C ALA A 64 5.95 8.36 17.04
N LEU A 65 7.23 8.33 16.64
CA LEU A 65 8.37 8.09 17.53
C LEU A 65 8.54 9.18 18.61
N LYS A 66 8.01 10.39 18.37
CA LYS A 66 8.00 11.48 19.35
C LYS A 66 6.74 11.50 20.23
N GLY A 67 5.79 10.59 20.00
CA GLY A 67 4.48 10.58 20.67
C GLY A 67 3.53 11.70 20.22
N GLU A 68 3.81 12.34 19.07
CA GLU A 68 3.08 13.53 18.59
C GLU A 68 1.87 13.18 17.70
N VAL A 69 1.70 11.91 17.32
CA VAL A 69 0.60 11.47 16.44
C VAL A 69 -0.54 10.84 17.24
N ARG A 70 -1.73 11.44 17.17
CA ARG A 70 -2.98 10.75 17.57
C ARG A 70 -3.44 9.81 16.47
N ILE A 71 -3.12 8.53 16.60
CA ILE A 71 -3.71 7.47 15.76
C ILE A 71 -5.18 7.28 16.23
N ARG A 72 -6.16 7.50 15.35
CA ARG A 72 -7.55 7.83 15.72
C ARG A 72 -8.43 6.68 16.25
N ASP A 73 -9.49 7.15 16.93
CA ASP A 73 -10.65 6.54 17.61
C ASP A 73 -10.41 5.71 18.89
N GLU A 74 -10.52 6.42 20.02
CA GLU A 74 -10.55 5.86 21.36
C GLU A 74 -11.84 5.06 21.58
N LYS A 75 -11.79 3.73 21.41
CA LYS A 75 -12.61 2.87 22.26
C LYS A 75 -12.04 2.95 23.67
N ILE A 76 -12.72 3.68 24.55
CA ILE A 76 -12.35 3.85 25.97
C ILE A 76 -12.07 2.47 26.58
N LYS A 77 -10.80 2.21 26.91
CA LYS A 77 -10.38 1.13 27.81
C LYS A 77 -9.35 1.70 28.77
N MET A 78 -9.69 1.75 30.05
CA MET A 78 -8.80 2.08 31.15
C MET A 78 -7.79 0.96 31.35
N TYR A 79 -6.52 1.17 30.98
CA TYR A 79 -5.42 0.42 31.55
C TYR A 79 -4.23 1.35 31.82
N THR A 80 -3.88 1.46 33.09
CA THR A 80 -2.66 2.09 33.61
C THR A 80 -1.55 1.06 33.64
N ASN A 81 -0.70 1.01 32.61
CA ASN A 81 0.61 0.39 32.71
C ASN A 81 1.57 0.96 31.66
N THR A 82 2.63 1.65 32.10
CA THR A 82 3.66 2.30 31.28
C THR A 82 4.97 1.49 31.21
N ASN A 83 4.95 0.20 31.56
CA ASN A 83 6.14 -0.65 31.53
C ASN A 83 6.02 -1.77 30.48
N VAL A 84 6.03 -1.45 29.19
CA VAL A 84 6.13 -2.47 28.14
C VAL A 84 7.24 -2.14 27.15
N SER A 85 8.15 -3.10 26.97
CA SER A 85 9.25 -3.06 26.02
C SER A 85 8.76 -3.35 24.59
N CYS A 86 9.04 -2.43 23.67
CA CYS A 86 8.62 -2.40 22.26
C CYS A 86 9.46 -3.32 21.31
N SER A 87 9.71 -4.59 21.67
CA SER A 87 10.55 -5.44 20.78
C SER A 87 9.76 -6.23 19.74
N ASP A 88 8.56 -6.69 20.07
CA ASP A 88 7.86 -7.68 19.25
C ASP A 88 6.91 -7.03 18.23
N GLY A 89 6.25 -5.92 18.59
CA GLY A 89 5.33 -5.20 17.69
C GLY A 89 6.00 -4.58 16.46
N ILE A 90 7.28 -4.16 16.55
CA ILE A 90 8.03 -3.64 15.40
C ILE A 90 8.29 -4.74 14.36
N LYS A 91 8.55 -5.98 14.80
CA LYS A 91 8.74 -7.11 13.88
C LYS A 91 7.44 -7.45 13.16
N GLU A 92 6.33 -7.48 13.88
CA GLU A 92 5.00 -7.73 13.32
C GLU A 92 4.57 -6.63 12.33
N LEU A 93 4.99 -5.37 12.55
CA LEU A 93 4.71 -4.26 11.63
C LEU A 93 5.33 -4.49 10.25
N GLY A 94 6.61 -4.91 10.22
CA GLY A 94 7.30 -5.20 8.96
C GLY A 94 6.63 -6.31 8.16
N GLU A 95 6.19 -7.37 8.84
CA GLU A 95 5.43 -8.47 8.24
C GLU A 95 4.10 -8.00 7.67
N ALA A 96 3.31 -7.22 8.45
CA ALA A 96 2.02 -6.70 7.99
C ALA A 96 2.16 -5.76 6.78
N VAL A 97 3.19 -4.90 6.76
CA VAL A 97 3.52 -4.03 5.62
C VAL A 97 3.89 -4.85 4.38
N SER A 98 4.69 -5.89 4.55
CA SER A 98 5.09 -6.78 3.45
C SER A 98 3.88 -7.52 2.87
N GLU A 99 3.02 -8.09 3.73
CA GLU A 99 1.80 -8.77 3.32
C GLU A 99 0.84 -7.81 2.59
N LEU A 100 0.67 -6.59 3.08
CA LEU A 100 -0.16 -5.56 2.45
C LEU A 100 0.32 -5.26 1.02
N ALA A 101 1.62 -5.00 0.86
CA ALA A 101 2.21 -4.74 -0.46
C ALA A 101 2.01 -5.93 -1.41
N PHE A 102 2.19 -7.16 -0.92
CA PHE A 102 1.96 -8.36 -1.72
C PHE A 102 0.49 -8.52 -2.15
N ARG A 103 -0.48 -8.27 -1.25
CA ARG A 103 -1.91 -8.33 -1.61
C ARG A 103 -2.28 -7.30 -2.67
N ASN A 104 -1.68 -6.11 -2.61
CA ASN A 104 -1.86 -5.11 -3.67
C ASN A 104 -1.35 -5.56 -5.02
N ILE A 105 -0.14 -6.10 -5.06
CA ILE A 105 0.43 -6.65 -6.29
C ILE A 105 -0.49 -7.74 -6.84
N LYS A 106 -0.90 -8.69 -6.00
CA LYS A 106 -1.81 -9.78 -6.39
C LYS A 106 -3.15 -9.26 -6.91
N LEU A 107 -3.75 -8.28 -6.23
CA LEU A 107 -5.01 -7.67 -6.64
C LEU A 107 -4.90 -7.07 -8.04
N TRP A 108 -3.82 -6.32 -8.31
CA TRP A 108 -3.59 -5.73 -9.62
C TRP A 108 -3.49 -6.77 -10.73
N HIS A 109 -2.78 -7.88 -10.49
CA HIS A 109 -2.66 -8.97 -11.46
C HIS A 109 -4.01 -9.67 -11.72
N LEU A 110 -4.83 -9.86 -10.68
CA LEU A 110 -6.18 -10.42 -10.84
C LEU A 110 -7.08 -9.48 -11.65
N GLU A 111 -6.99 -8.17 -11.42
CA GLU A 111 -7.72 -7.19 -12.22
C GLU A 111 -7.26 -7.20 -13.68
N ASP A 112 -5.96 -7.35 -13.94
CA ASP A 112 -5.42 -7.45 -15.29
C ASP A 112 -5.92 -8.71 -16.01
N GLU A 113 -5.95 -9.85 -15.30
CA GLU A 113 -6.53 -11.09 -15.81
C GLU A 113 -8.01 -10.93 -16.21
N VAL A 114 -8.81 -10.18 -15.43
CA VAL A 114 -10.23 -9.92 -15.75
C VAL A 114 -10.41 -8.96 -16.94
N ARG A 115 -9.41 -8.13 -17.28
CA ARG A 115 -9.46 -7.23 -18.44
C ARG A 115 -9.17 -7.95 -19.77
N ARG A 116 -8.69 -9.19 -19.72
CA ARG A 116 -8.46 -10.01 -20.92
C ARG A 116 -9.76 -10.34 -21.65
N THR A 117 -9.74 -10.23 -22.97
CA THR A 117 -10.89 -10.48 -23.85
C THR A 117 -10.94 -11.91 -24.40
N ASP A 118 -9.89 -12.70 -24.17
CA ASP A 118 -9.74 -14.07 -24.68
C ASP A 118 -10.12 -15.16 -23.67
N LEU A 119 -10.60 -14.77 -22.49
CA LEU A 119 -10.99 -15.70 -21.43
C LEU A 119 -12.50 -16.02 -21.46
N PRO A 120 -12.91 -17.26 -21.12
CA PRO A 120 -14.32 -17.59 -20.95
C PRO A 120 -14.97 -16.83 -19.79
N ASP A 121 -16.26 -16.50 -19.92
CA ASP A 121 -17.05 -15.81 -18.89
C ASP A 121 -17.00 -16.50 -17.52
N SER A 122 -17.00 -17.84 -17.50
CA SER A 122 -16.90 -18.62 -16.26
C SER A 122 -15.59 -18.35 -15.52
N THR A 123 -14.49 -18.17 -16.25
CA THR A 123 -13.17 -17.84 -15.69
C THR A 123 -13.17 -16.41 -15.17
N ILE A 124 -13.74 -15.46 -15.93
CA ILE A 124 -13.89 -14.07 -15.50
C ILE A 124 -14.65 -13.98 -14.17
N VAL A 125 -15.76 -14.69 -14.03
CA VAL A 125 -16.56 -14.71 -12.79
C VAL A 125 -15.76 -15.28 -11.62
N GLN A 126 -15.00 -16.36 -11.82
CA GLN A 126 -14.15 -16.93 -10.78
C GLN A 126 -13.04 -15.96 -10.36
N THR A 127 -12.40 -15.28 -11.30
CA THR A 127 -11.35 -14.30 -11.02
C THR A 127 -11.91 -13.08 -10.30
N LYS A 128 -13.11 -12.59 -10.66
CA LYS A 128 -13.80 -11.52 -9.90
C LYS A 128 -14.03 -11.89 -8.43
N ARG A 129 -14.42 -13.13 -8.12
CA ARG A 129 -14.53 -13.58 -6.71
C ARG A 129 -13.19 -13.58 -5.98
N LYS A 130 -12.09 -13.91 -6.68
CA LYS A 130 -10.74 -13.80 -6.13
C LYS A 130 -10.33 -12.35 -5.89
N ILE A 131 -10.73 -11.43 -6.78
CA ILE A 131 -10.54 -9.98 -6.61
C ILE A 131 -11.26 -9.52 -5.34
N ASP A 132 -12.54 -9.85 -5.18
CA ASP A 132 -13.32 -9.45 -4.01
C ASP A 132 -12.66 -9.91 -2.71
N THR A 133 -12.23 -11.18 -2.67
CA THR A 133 -11.53 -11.76 -1.51
C THR A 133 -10.19 -11.05 -1.26
N THR A 134 -9.37 -10.87 -2.30
CA THR A 134 -8.03 -10.25 -2.16
C THR A 134 -8.14 -8.77 -1.77
N ASN A 135 -9.17 -8.07 -2.25
CA ASN A 135 -9.44 -6.68 -1.90
C ASN A 135 -9.88 -6.55 -0.44
N GLN A 136 -10.65 -7.52 0.09
CA GLN A 136 -10.98 -7.57 1.50
C GLN A 136 -9.73 -7.85 2.36
N GLU A 137 -8.92 -8.85 2.00
CA GLU A 137 -7.67 -9.15 2.70
C GLU A 137 -6.73 -7.94 2.73
N ARG A 138 -6.65 -7.17 1.64
CA ARG A 138 -5.88 -5.92 1.59
C ARG A 138 -6.39 -4.90 2.60
N ASN A 139 -7.70 -4.66 2.65
CA ASN A 139 -8.29 -3.72 3.62
C ASN A 139 -8.01 -4.16 5.06
N ASP A 140 -8.15 -5.46 5.35
CA ASP A 140 -7.87 -6.01 6.68
C ASP A 140 -6.39 -5.82 7.08
N LEU A 141 -5.48 -5.92 6.12
CA LEU A 141 -4.05 -5.66 6.35
C LEU A 141 -3.73 -4.17 6.54
N MET A 142 -4.42 -3.27 5.84
CA MET A 142 -4.32 -1.83 6.09
C MET A 142 -4.70 -1.51 7.54
N ASP A 143 -5.83 -2.05 8.00
CA ASP A 143 -6.30 -1.88 9.38
C ASP A 143 -5.33 -2.52 10.39
N ARG A 144 -4.71 -3.67 10.04
CA ARG A 144 -3.70 -4.34 10.88
C ARG A 144 -2.45 -3.49 11.05
N VAL A 145 -1.93 -2.90 9.97
CA VAL A 145 -0.76 -2.00 10.03
C VAL A 145 -1.04 -0.82 10.96
N ASP A 146 -2.21 -0.21 10.84
CA ASP A 146 -2.62 0.93 11.67
C ASP A 146 -2.77 0.54 13.14
N LYS A 147 -3.33 -0.64 13.41
CA LYS A 147 -3.50 -1.16 14.77
C LYS A 147 -2.18 -1.46 15.47
N ILE A 148 -1.24 -2.14 14.80
CA ILE A 148 0.08 -2.45 15.37
C ILE A 148 0.79 -1.15 15.79
N LEU A 149 0.71 -0.13 14.94
CA LEU A 149 1.32 1.15 15.21
C LEU A 149 0.66 1.88 16.40
N LEU A 150 -0.66 1.83 16.51
CA LEU A 150 -1.41 2.37 17.66
C LEU A 150 -1.02 1.70 18.97
N ASP A 151 -0.85 0.38 18.97
CA ASP A 151 -0.50 -0.36 20.17
C ASP A 151 0.95 -0.06 20.60
N CYS A 152 1.86 0.19 19.65
CA CYS A 152 3.23 0.65 19.91
C CYS A 152 3.31 2.12 20.39
N SER A 153 2.38 2.99 19.99
CA SER A 153 2.39 4.43 20.34
C SER A 153 1.73 4.75 21.69
N LYS A 154 1.16 3.75 22.37
CA LYS A 154 0.57 3.88 23.72
C LYS A 154 1.57 3.62 24.84
N LEU A 155 2.86 3.57 24.50
CA LEU A 155 4.02 3.50 25.39
C LEU A 155 4.53 4.91 25.70
#